data_AF-C1BJJ3-F1
#
_entry.id   AF-C1BJJ3-F1
#
_cell.length_a   1.000
_cell.length_b   1.000
_cell.length_c   1.000
_cell.angle_alpha   90.00
_cell.angle_beta   90.00
_cell.angle_gamma   90.00
#
_symmetry.space_group_name_H-M   'P 1'
#
loop_
_entity.id
_entity.type
_entity.pdbx_description
1 polymer ?
#
loop_
_entity_poly.entity_id
_entity_poly.type
_entity_poly.pdbx_seq_one_letter_code
_entity_poly.pdbx_strand_id
1 'polypeptide(L)'
;MVFLTLSNWIRNRGPDRYWKVQEVLKNARHFRGRKNRCYSLAVRAVRRAFVYATKARKAKRRNMRSLWISRIAAASREHGMKYPVLMHNLVKVSMSLSPAQDP
;
A
#
# COMPACT_ATOMS: atom_id res chain seq x y z
N MET A 1 -39.09 -29.87 17.49
CA MET A 1 -37.62 -29.73 17.66
C MET A 1 -36.94 -30.94 17.04
N VAL A 2 -36.49 -30.84 15.77
CA VAL A 2 -35.88 -31.95 15.03
C VAL A 2 -34.37 -31.78 15.07
N PHE A 3 -33.74 -32.24 16.15
CA PHE A 3 -32.29 -32.14 16.36
C PHE A 3 -31.73 -33.42 16.99
N LEU A 4 -32.11 -34.62 16.50
CA LEU A 4 -31.70 -35.89 17.13
C LEU A 4 -31.44 -37.04 16.13
N THR A 5 -30.93 -36.77 14.93
CA THR A 5 -30.32 -37.83 14.11
C THR A 5 -28.80 -37.77 14.21
N LEU A 6 -28.19 -38.81 14.79
CA LEU A 6 -26.74 -39.02 14.93
C LEU A 6 -25.96 -38.76 13.63
N SER A 7 -26.62 -39.03 12.50
CA SER A 7 -26.14 -38.81 11.13
C SER A 7 -25.79 -37.34 10.83
N ASN A 8 -26.51 -36.38 11.41
CA ASN A 8 -26.25 -34.94 11.23
C ASN A 8 -25.10 -34.43 12.11
N TRP A 9 -24.81 -35.10 13.22
CA TRP A 9 -23.66 -34.75 14.08
C TRP A 9 -22.34 -35.17 13.42
N ILE A 10 -22.31 -36.35 12.78
CA ILE A 10 -21.14 -36.86 12.05
C ILE A 10 -20.83 -36.05 10.78
N ARG A 11 -21.84 -35.42 10.16
CA ARG A 11 -21.68 -34.57 8.96
C ARG A 11 -21.50 -33.08 9.28
N ASN A 12 -21.43 -32.68 10.54
CA ASN A 12 -21.36 -31.26 10.89
C ASN A 12 -19.97 -30.69 10.54
N ARG A 13 -19.92 -29.67 9.67
CA ARG A 13 -18.66 -28.99 9.31
C ARG A 13 -18.19 -28.15 10.49
N GLY A 14 -16.93 -28.32 10.91
CA GLY A 14 -16.30 -27.56 11.99
C GLY A 14 -16.20 -26.05 11.74
N PRO A 15 -15.66 -25.28 12.71
CA PRO A 15 -15.60 -23.81 12.67
C PRO A 15 -14.57 -23.26 11.66
N ASP A 16 -13.93 -24.09 10.83
CA ASP A 16 -12.88 -23.68 9.88
C ASP A 16 -13.30 -22.53 8.97
N ARG A 17 -14.56 -22.55 8.50
CA ARG A 17 -15.09 -21.45 7.67
C ARG A 17 -15.15 -20.15 8.45
N TYR A 18 -15.53 -20.19 9.72
CA TYR A 18 -15.63 -19.01 10.57
C TYR A 18 -14.27 -18.34 10.74
N TRP A 19 -13.22 -19.11 11.04
CA TRP A 19 -11.86 -18.60 11.20
C TRP A 19 -11.32 -17.96 9.92
N LYS A 20 -11.55 -18.59 8.75
CA LYS A 20 -11.17 -18.02 7.44
C LYS A 20 -11.86 -16.68 7.15
N VAL A 21 -13.15 -16.57 7.50
CA VAL A 21 -13.90 -15.33 7.35
C VAL A 21 -13.37 -14.26 8.31
N GLN A 22 -13.08 -14.62 9.57
CA GLN A 22 -12.54 -13.69 10.56
C GLN A 22 -11.15 -13.16 10.18
N GLU A 23 -10.29 -13.98 9.57
CA GLU A 23 -8.99 -13.53 9.09
C GLU A 23 -9.12 -12.43 8.02
N VAL A 24 -10.00 -12.63 7.03
CA VAL A 24 -10.26 -11.61 6.00
C VAL A 24 -10.91 -10.36 6.62
N LEU A 25 -11.86 -10.53 7.54
CA LEU A 25 -12.52 -9.41 8.20
C LEU A 25 -11.58 -8.63 9.12
N LYS A 26 -10.58 -9.27 9.72
CA LYS A 26 -9.52 -8.60 10.50
C LYS A 26 -8.77 -7.58 9.67
N ASN A 27 -8.41 -7.94 8.43
CA ASN A 27 -7.79 -7.02 7.48
C ASN A 27 -8.76 -5.93 6.97
N ALA A 28 -10.07 -6.19 7.04
CA ALA A 28 -11.11 -5.32 6.51
C ALA A 28 -11.72 -4.34 7.53
N ARG A 29 -11.34 -4.42 8.82
CA ARG A 29 -11.99 -3.68 9.92
C ARG A 29 -12.08 -2.17 9.68
N HIS A 30 -11.04 -1.58 9.10
CA HIS A 30 -10.94 -0.14 8.87
C HIS A 30 -11.65 0.32 7.58
N PHE A 31 -12.25 -0.58 6.79
CA PHE A 31 -13.00 -0.17 5.60
C PHE A 31 -14.32 0.50 5.96
N ARG A 32 -14.72 1.46 5.13
CA ARG A 32 -16.00 2.16 5.27
C ARG A 32 -17.18 1.36 4.71
N GLY A 33 -18.34 1.46 5.36
CA GLY A 33 -19.60 0.86 4.92
C GLY A 33 -19.60 -0.67 5.05
N ARG A 34 -20.37 -1.38 4.20
CA ARG A 34 -20.55 -2.84 4.29
C ARG A 34 -19.29 -3.68 4.03
N LYS A 35 -18.21 -3.06 3.55
CA LYS A 35 -16.93 -3.73 3.23
C LYS A 35 -16.17 -4.23 4.47
N ASN A 36 -16.51 -3.75 5.68
CA ASN A 36 -15.92 -4.21 6.93
C ASN A 36 -16.72 -5.33 7.62
N ARG A 37 -17.94 -5.65 7.14
CA ARG A 37 -18.86 -6.64 7.75
C ARG A 37 -19.19 -7.78 6.80
N CYS A 38 -19.45 -7.50 5.52
CA CYS A 38 -19.88 -8.51 4.55
C CYS A 38 -18.66 -9.17 3.88
N TYR A 39 -18.46 -10.48 4.10
CA TYR A 39 -17.32 -11.25 3.58
C TYR A 39 -17.11 -11.08 2.06
N SER A 40 -18.16 -11.23 1.25
CA SER A 40 -18.06 -11.12 -0.22
C SER A 40 -17.54 -9.76 -0.70
N LEU A 41 -17.87 -8.68 0.01
CA LEU A 41 -17.38 -7.34 -0.28
C LEU A 41 -15.98 -7.11 0.29
N ALA A 42 -15.71 -7.62 1.50
CA ALA A 42 -14.43 -7.54 2.17
C ALA A 42 -13.32 -8.19 1.32
N VAL A 43 -13.54 -9.40 0.80
CA VAL A 43 -12.56 -10.12 -0.04
C VAL A 43 -12.15 -9.28 -1.26
N ARG A 44 -13.12 -8.68 -1.96
CA ARG A 44 -12.87 -7.82 -3.13
C ARG A 44 -12.07 -6.57 -2.75
N ALA A 45 -12.43 -5.94 -1.63
CA ALA A 45 -11.78 -4.73 -1.14
C ALA A 45 -10.33 -5.00 -0.66
N VAL A 46 -10.14 -6.02 0.17
CA VAL A 46 -8.83 -6.44 0.69
C VAL A 46 -7.88 -6.80 -0.45
N ARG A 47 -8.34 -7.59 -1.44
CA ARG A 47 -7.52 -7.95 -2.61
C ARG A 47 -7.05 -6.72 -3.37
N ARG A 48 -7.97 -5.75 -3.62
CA ARG A 48 -7.62 -4.50 -4.30
C ARG A 48 -6.65 -3.66 -3.47
N ALA A 49 -6.82 -3.61 -2.15
CA ALA A 49 -5.92 -2.90 -1.24
C ALA A 49 -4.49 -3.48 -1.27
N PHE A 50 -4.34 -4.81 -1.28
CA PHE A 50 -3.02 -5.44 -1.36
C PHE A 50 -2.32 -5.17 -2.69
N VAL A 51 -3.03 -5.22 -3.81
CA VAL A 51 -2.48 -4.84 -5.13
C VAL A 51 -2.01 -3.39 -5.11
N TYR A 52 -2.81 -2.47 -4.55
CA TYR A 52 -2.41 -1.07 -4.44
C TYR A 52 -1.23 -0.87 -3.50
N ALA A 53 -1.16 -1.57 -2.36
CA ALA A 53 -0.04 -1.46 -1.43
C ALA A 53 1.28 -1.81 -2.12
N THR A 54 1.31 -2.92 -2.88
CA THR A 54 2.51 -3.33 -3.63
C THR A 54 2.89 -2.34 -4.72
N LYS A 55 1.92 -1.83 -5.49
CA LYS A 55 2.17 -0.80 -6.51
C LYS A 55 2.63 0.53 -5.89
N ALA A 56 2.03 0.92 -4.77
CA ALA A 56 2.30 2.18 -4.07
C ALA A 56 3.71 2.23 -3.49
N ARG A 57 4.30 1.10 -3.07
CA ARG A 57 5.71 1.07 -2.63
C ARG A 57 6.67 1.59 -3.71
N LYS A 58 6.48 1.16 -4.97
CA LYS A 58 7.26 1.63 -6.12
C LYS A 58 6.96 3.09 -6.46
N ALA A 59 5.69 3.48 -6.41
CA ALA A 59 5.28 4.87 -6.67
C ALA A 59 5.81 5.84 -5.60
N LYS A 60 5.84 5.44 -4.32
CA LYS A 60 6.35 6.26 -3.21
C LYS A 60 7.79 6.71 -3.47
N ARG A 61 8.67 5.80 -3.91
CA ARG A 61 10.06 6.15 -4.24
C ARG A 61 10.15 7.24 -5.32
N ARG A 62 9.33 7.13 -6.37
CA ARG A 62 9.28 8.14 -7.45
C ARG A 62 8.71 9.47 -6.98
N ASN A 63 7.63 9.44 -6.20
CA ASN A 63 6.99 10.65 -5.67
C ASN A 63 7.94 11.40 -4.71
N MET A 64 8.68 10.67 -3.86
CA MET A 64 9.69 11.26 -2.99
C MET A 64 10.81 11.92 -3.79
N ARG A 65 11.29 11.28 -4.87
CA ARG A 65 12.30 11.86 -5.76
C ARG A 65 11.79 13.13 -6.44
N SER A 66 10.55 13.12 -6.96
CA SER A 66 9.93 14.31 -7.55
C SER A 66 9.78 15.45 -6.54
N LEU A 67 9.39 15.14 -5.30
CA LEU A 67 9.31 16.11 -4.22
C LEU A 67 10.69 16.71 -3.90
N TRP A 68 11.73 15.90 -3.83
CA TRP A 68 13.11 16.37 -3.59
C TRP A 68 13.60 17.27 -4.71
N ILE A 69 13.39 16.89 -5.98
CA ILE A 69 13.71 17.74 -7.13
C ILE A 69 12.98 19.09 -7.03
N SER A 70 11.69 19.06 -6.67
CA SER A 70 10.89 20.29 -6.53
C SER A 70 11.40 21.19 -5.41
N ARG A 71 11.81 20.62 -4.28
CA ARG A 71 12.40 21.36 -3.16
C ARG A 71 13.76 21.99 -3.52
N ILE A 72 14.65 21.22 -4.14
CA ILE A 72 15.95 21.73 -4.59
C ILE A 72 15.76 22.80 -5.66
N ALA A 73 14.79 22.63 -6.56
CA ALA A 73 14.48 23.63 -7.58
C ALA A 73 13.94 24.94 -6.99
N ALA A 74 13.17 24.89 -5.89
CA ALA A 74 12.75 26.07 -5.16
C ALA A 74 13.95 26.79 -4.51
N ALA A 75 14.78 26.05 -3.76
CA ALA A 75 15.98 26.61 -3.13
C ALA A 75 16.97 27.20 -4.17
N SER A 76 17.17 26.52 -5.29
CA SER A 76 18.04 27.03 -6.38
C SER A 76 17.51 28.35 -6.94
N ARG A 77 16.19 28.49 -7.05
CA ARG A 77 15.53 29.71 -7.53
C ARG A 77 15.74 30.88 -6.59
N GLU A 78 15.75 30.66 -5.27
CA GLU A 78 16.09 31.70 -4.29
C GLU A 78 17.52 32.21 -4.47
N HIS A 79 18.44 31.34 -4.91
CA HIS A 79 19.81 31.69 -5.25
C HIS A 79 20.00 32.11 -6.72
N GLY A 80 18.92 32.41 -7.45
CA GLY A 80 18.97 32.91 -8.84
C GLY A 80 19.37 31.87 -9.90
N MET A 81 19.45 30.59 -9.56
CA MET A 81 19.85 29.51 -10.47
C MET A 81 18.70 28.52 -10.77
N LYS A 82 18.72 27.91 -11.95
CA LYS A 82 17.79 26.82 -12.29
C LYS A 82 18.38 25.47 -11.90
N TYR A 83 17.53 24.55 -11.40
CA TYR A 83 17.92 23.19 -10.99
C TYR A 83 18.82 22.43 -12.01
N PRO A 84 18.55 22.45 -13.33
CA PRO A 84 19.40 21.74 -14.30
C PRO A 84 20.82 22.30 -14.37
N VAL A 85 20.98 23.63 -14.23
CA VAL A 85 22.28 24.31 -14.23
C VAL A 85 23.06 23.93 -12.97
N LEU A 86 22.38 23.94 -11.81
CA LEU A 86 22.98 23.51 -10.54
C LEU A 86 23.48 22.06 -10.63
N MET A 87 22.65 21.13 -11.12
CA MET A 87 23.03 19.72 -11.23
C MET A 87 24.17 19.49 -12.21
N HIS A 88 24.16 20.16 -13.36
CA HIS A 88 25.26 20.08 -14.32
C HIS A 88 26.59 20.54 -13.72
N ASN A 89 26.58 21.63 -12.95
CA ASN A 89 27.78 22.15 -12.30
C ASN A 89 28.26 21.23 -11.16
N LEU A 90 27.35 20.64 -10.39
CA LEU A 90 27.68 19.67 -9.33
C LEU A 90 28.38 18.41 -9.89
N VAL A 91 27.87 17.86 -11.00
CA VAL A 91 28.47 16.68 -11.65
C VAL A 91 29.87 16.99 -12.18
N LYS A 92 30.09 18.19 -12.74
CA LYS A 92 31.42 18.64 -13.19
C LYS A 92 32.45 18.72 -12.06
N VAL A 93 32.00 19.07 -10.86
CA VAL A 93 32.85 19.19 -9.66
C VAL A 93 33.01 17.83 -8.94
N SER A 94 32.63 16.72 -9.59
CA SER A 94 32.69 15.34 -9.09
C SER A 94 32.00 15.07 -7.74
N MET A 95 31.15 16.00 -7.27
CA MET A 95 30.33 15.80 -6.09
C MET A 95 29.10 14.97 -6.47
N SER A 96 29.11 13.69 -6.12
CA SER A 96 27.98 12.77 -6.32
C SER A 96 26.83 13.07 -5.35
N LEU A 97 26.09 14.16 -5.61
CA LEU A 97 24.85 14.41 -4.88
C LEU A 97 23.75 13.55 -5.50
N SER A 98 23.53 12.38 -4.91
CA SER A 98 22.36 11.56 -5.23
C SER A 98 21.22 11.93 -4.30
N PRO A 99 20.22 12.70 -4.75
CA PRO A 99 18.96 12.82 -4.05
C PRO A 99 18.24 11.46 -4.15
N ALA A 100 18.64 10.52 -3.29
CA ALA A 100 18.21 9.13 -3.21
C ALA A 100 18.55 8.28 -4.45
N GLN A 101 19.80 7.80 -4.53
CA GLN A 101 20.05 6.40 -4.90
C GLN A 101 19.64 5.62 -3.65
N ASP A 102 18.66 4.71 -3.71
CA ASP A 102 18.87 3.34 -4.20
C ASP A 102 17.60 2.74 -4.85
N PRO A 103 17.73 1.73 -5.73
CA PRO A 103 16.63 0.82 -6.07
C PRO A 103 16.01 0.11 -4.85
#